data_AF-A0A9W9UCB2-F1
#
_entry.id   AF-A0A9W9UCB2-F1
#
_cell.length_a   1.000
_cell.length_b   1.000
_cell.length_c   1.000
_cell.angle_alpha   90.00
_cell.angle_beta   90.00
_cell.angle_gamma   90.00
#
_symmetry.space_group_name_H-M   'P 1'
#
loop_
_entity.id
_entity.type
_entity.pdbx_description
1 polymer ?
#
loop_
_entity_poly.entity_id
_entity_poly.type
_entity_poly.pdbx_seq_one_letter_code
_entity_poly.pdbx_strand_id
1 'polypeptide(L)'
;MKFSSFAPSFTAAMTMFSKMEYPAHTAVLFGPNWDPAGWAASDDRVRGGSSVSTLTSITGGVLFHGNLDVETLGGAGFASQRTVGDDKIFDLSAHDGIELILLGSDHKRYTISLTDEIPGRRPDGREQSALVWEFDFCPSEEGSKVRVLWNDLKPTYRGKPVEDARPLSLSNVKRFRIMARSFFGEQYGDFSLEIRSIALFRDEYLDDPEVTRKSICYDYEKGGYLNRQMQNDEKWGLFSCCF
;
A
#
# COMPACT_ATOMS: atom_id res chain seq x y z
N MET A 1 50.65 -55.91 -12.96
CA MET A 1 50.24 -54.49 -12.90
C MET A 1 48.71 -54.45 -13.01
N LYS A 2 48.01 -54.13 -11.91
CA LYS A 2 46.56 -53.93 -11.88
C LYS A 2 46.31 -52.48 -11.47
N PHE A 3 45.63 -51.72 -12.32
CA PHE A 3 45.09 -50.40 -11.96
C PHE A 3 43.69 -50.60 -11.36
N SER A 4 43.47 -50.14 -10.15
CA SER A 4 42.15 -50.01 -9.52
C SER A 4 41.75 -48.54 -9.54
N SER A 5 40.60 -48.25 -10.16
CA SER A 5 39.97 -46.93 -10.22
C SER A 5 39.44 -46.50 -8.86
N PHE A 6 39.77 -45.29 -8.42
CA PHE A 6 39.09 -44.59 -7.33
C PHE A 6 38.00 -43.70 -7.93
N ALA A 7 36.77 -43.84 -7.46
CA ALA A 7 35.71 -42.84 -7.62
C ALA A 7 35.50 -42.15 -6.26
N PRO A 8 35.45 -40.82 -6.16
CA PRO A 8 35.09 -40.16 -4.92
C PRO A 8 33.56 -40.12 -4.79
N SER A 9 33.03 -40.57 -3.65
CA SER A 9 31.63 -40.33 -3.29
C SER A 9 31.46 -38.87 -2.92
N PHE A 10 30.59 -38.14 -3.63
CA PHE A 10 30.13 -36.84 -3.20
C PHE A 10 29.06 -37.01 -2.12
N THR A 11 29.39 -36.70 -0.88
CA THR A 11 28.40 -36.50 0.18
C THR A 11 27.88 -35.06 0.05
N ALA A 12 26.62 -34.89 -0.35
CA ALA A 12 25.98 -33.58 -0.37
C ALA A 12 25.74 -33.12 1.08
N ALA A 13 26.37 -32.01 1.48
CA ALA A 13 26.06 -31.34 2.73
C ALA A 13 24.70 -30.65 2.57
N MET A 14 23.70 -31.12 3.33
CA MET A 14 22.39 -30.48 3.42
C MET A 14 22.53 -29.27 4.34
N THR A 15 22.74 -28.09 3.75
CA THR A 15 22.76 -26.82 4.49
C THR A 15 21.35 -26.60 5.04
N MET A 16 21.19 -26.78 6.35
CA MET A 16 20.00 -26.33 7.07
C MET A 16 20.00 -24.81 7.07
N PHE A 17 19.20 -24.20 6.20
CA PHE A 17 18.82 -22.80 6.36
C PHE A 17 17.89 -22.72 7.58
N SER A 18 18.40 -22.18 8.67
CA SER A 18 17.56 -21.84 9.82
C SER A 18 16.61 -20.74 9.38
N LYS A 19 15.31 -21.07 9.29
CA LYS A 19 14.24 -20.09 9.10
C LYS A 19 14.28 -19.13 10.29
N MET A 20 14.90 -17.97 10.10
CA MET A 20 14.90 -16.93 11.11
C MET A 20 13.56 -16.21 11.00
N GLU A 21 12.55 -16.71 11.72
CA GLU A 21 11.29 -16.00 11.93
C GLU A 21 11.60 -14.75 12.76
N TYR A 22 11.80 -13.63 12.07
CA TYR A 22 11.71 -12.33 12.70
C TYR A 22 10.23 -12.04 12.88
N PRO A 23 9.72 -11.83 14.12
CA PRO A 23 8.33 -11.44 14.28
C PRO A 23 8.10 -10.20 13.41
N ALA A 24 7.06 -10.22 12.57
CA ALA A 24 6.63 -9.06 11.80
C ALA A 24 6.46 -7.88 12.77
N HIS A 25 7.48 -7.03 12.85
CA HIS A 25 7.50 -5.88 13.76
C HIS A 25 6.58 -4.83 13.17
N THR A 26 5.28 -4.95 13.44
CA THR A 26 4.30 -3.95 13.05
C THR A 26 4.36 -2.78 14.03
N ALA A 27 4.91 -1.64 13.59
CA ALA A 27 4.97 -0.41 14.38
C ALA A 27 3.78 0.50 14.03
N VAL A 28 2.88 0.77 14.99
CA VAL A 28 1.69 1.59 14.73
C VAL A 28 2.05 3.08 14.69
N LEU A 29 1.74 3.75 13.57
CA LEU A 29 1.94 5.19 13.39
C LEU A 29 0.73 6.00 13.89
N PHE A 30 -0.47 5.53 13.57
CA PHE A 30 -1.73 6.18 13.92
C PHE A 30 -2.74 5.13 14.39
N GLY A 31 -3.39 5.38 15.53
CA GLY A 31 -4.43 4.53 16.10
C GLY A 31 -3.96 3.50 17.15
N PRO A 32 -4.88 2.70 17.72
CA PRO A 32 -6.33 2.80 17.57
C PRO A 32 -6.93 4.04 18.25
N ASN A 33 -6.21 4.66 19.18
CA ASN A 33 -6.60 5.91 19.83
C ASN A 33 -6.02 7.10 19.05
N TRP A 34 -6.69 7.50 17.98
CA TRP A 34 -6.26 8.66 17.19
C TRP A 34 -6.54 9.96 17.93
N ASP A 35 -5.67 10.95 17.73
CA ASP A 35 -5.94 12.36 18.00
C ASP A 35 -6.31 13.07 16.69
N PRO A 36 -7.59 13.39 16.45
CA PRO A 36 -8.00 14.12 15.26
C PRO A 36 -7.39 15.51 15.16
N ALA A 37 -6.96 16.14 16.27
CA ALA A 37 -6.25 17.43 16.22
C ALA A 37 -4.88 17.32 15.54
N GLY A 38 -4.34 16.11 15.42
CA GLY A 38 -3.18 15.79 14.62
C GLY A 38 -3.42 15.82 13.10
N TRP A 39 -4.65 16.07 12.66
CA TRP A 39 -5.07 16.05 11.26
C TRP A 39 -5.85 17.32 10.89
N ALA A 40 -5.74 17.73 9.62
CA ALA A 40 -6.46 18.87 9.10
C ALA A 40 -6.97 18.63 7.69
N ALA A 41 -8.13 19.21 7.41
CA ALA A 41 -8.74 19.20 6.08
C ALA A 41 -7.87 19.98 5.08
N SER A 42 -7.70 19.39 3.91
CA SER A 42 -7.08 20.01 2.73
C SER A 42 -7.93 19.64 1.52
N ASP A 43 -9.16 20.14 1.46
CA ASP A 43 -10.12 19.84 0.39
C ASP A 43 -9.95 20.75 -0.83
N ASP A 44 -10.70 20.48 -1.90
CA ASP A 44 -10.69 21.25 -3.15
C ASP A 44 -11.17 22.70 -3.02
N ARG A 45 -11.73 23.09 -1.87
CA ARG A 45 -12.04 24.49 -1.50
C ARG A 45 -10.84 25.43 -1.65
N VAL A 46 -9.62 24.92 -1.49
CA VAL A 46 -8.39 25.70 -1.75
C VAL A 46 -8.23 26.13 -3.22
N ARG A 47 -9.00 25.51 -4.11
CA ARG A 47 -9.11 25.81 -5.55
C ARG A 47 -10.51 26.34 -5.92
N GLY A 48 -11.36 26.64 -4.94
CA GLY A 48 -12.74 27.07 -5.14
C GLY A 48 -13.74 25.94 -5.39
N GLY A 49 -13.39 24.69 -5.09
CA GLY A 49 -14.34 23.58 -5.09
C GLY A 49 -15.26 23.57 -3.86
N SER A 50 -16.18 22.62 -3.83
CA SER A 50 -17.22 22.51 -2.79
C SER A 50 -17.16 21.19 -2.00
N SER A 51 -16.15 20.35 -2.23
CA SER A 51 -15.99 19.12 -1.46
C SER A 51 -15.52 19.44 -0.03
N VAL A 52 -15.95 18.61 0.91
CA VAL A 52 -15.62 18.75 2.33
C VAL A 52 -15.30 17.41 2.94
N SER A 53 -14.30 17.38 3.83
CA SER A 53 -14.00 16.21 4.65
C SER A 53 -13.92 16.55 6.14
N THR A 54 -14.16 15.54 6.97
CA THR A 54 -13.99 15.55 8.42
C THR A 54 -13.31 14.25 8.86
N LEU A 55 -12.51 14.34 9.92
CA LEU A 55 -12.00 13.18 10.65
C LEU A 55 -12.58 13.19 12.06
N THR A 56 -13.30 12.13 12.44
CA THR A 56 -13.97 12.04 13.75
C THR A 56 -13.48 10.80 14.48
N SER A 57 -13.13 10.92 15.76
CA SER A 57 -12.81 9.74 16.59
C SER A 57 -14.05 8.87 16.78
N ILE A 58 -13.86 7.56 16.65
CA ILE A 58 -14.86 6.54 16.94
C ILE A 58 -14.25 5.49 17.87
N THR A 59 -15.07 4.58 18.39
CA THR A 59 -14.56 3.47 19.22
C THR A 59 -13.59 2.62 18.41
N GLY A 60 -12.31 2.62 18.81
CA GLY A 60 -11.28 1.79 18.19
C GLY A 60 -10.70 2.31 16.87
N GLY A 61 -10.91 3.59 16.52
CA GLY A 61 -10.36 4.18 15.30
C GLY A 61 -10.85 5.61 15.02
N VAL A 62 -10.88 5.95 13.73
CA VAL A 62 -11.45 7.20 13.19
C VAL A 62 -12.40 6.92 12.04
N LEU A 63 -13.40 7.78 11.89
CA LEU A 63 -14.24 7.89 10.71
C LEU A 63 -13.75 9.06 9.86
N PHE A 64 -13.25 8.76 8.66
CA PHE A 64 -12.98 9.73 7.60
C PHE A 64 -14.22 9.83 6.71
N HIS A 65 -14.90 10.98 6.72
CA HIS A 65 -16.18 11.15 6.03
C HIS A 65 -16.36 12.55 5.46
N GLY A 66 -17.34 12.70 4.58
CA GLY A 66 -17.68 14.00 3.99
C GLY A 66 -18.49 13.86 2.72
N ASN A 67 -18.44 14.88 1.87
CA ASN A 67 -19.13 14.92 0.59
C ASN A 67 -18.16 15.33 -0.53
N LEU A 68 -18.19 14.57 -1.63
CA LEU A 68 -17.50 14.89 -2.87
C LEU A 68 -18.44 15.59 -3.84
N ASP A 69 -18.16 16.86 -4.09
CA ASP A 69 -18.78 17.61 -5.16
C ASP A 69 -17.96 17.45 -6.45
N VAL A 70 -18.66 17.26 -7.56
CA VAL A 70 -18.04 17.17 -8.90
C VAL A 70 -18.51 18.28 -9.82
N GLU A 71 -19.52 19.06 -9.44
CA GLU A 71 -20.09 20.07 -10.33
C GLU A 71 -19.25 21.33 -10.35
N THR A 72 -18.79 21.80 -9.18
CA THR A 72 -18.13 23.10 -9.03
C THR A 72 -16.84 23.21 -9.86
N LEU A 73 -16.10 22.12 -10.01
CA LEU A 73 -14.83 22.09 -10.76
C LEU A 73 -14.92 21.23 -12.04
N GLY A 74 -16.11 21.07 -12.61
CA GLY A 74 -16.30 20.45 -13.93
C GLY A 74 -15.85 18.99 -14.01
N GLY A 75 -16.33 18.17 -13.07
CA GLY A 75 -16.01 16.76 -12.90
C GLY A 75 -14.88 16.50 -11.89
N ALA A 76 -14.01 17.47 -11.64
CA ALA A 76 -12.98 17.35 -10.63
C ALA A 76 -13.55 17.59 -9.21
N GLY A 77 -13.03 16.85 -8.23
CA GLY A 77 -13.37 17.03 -6.83
C GLY A 77 -12.44 16.22 -5.94
N PHE A 78 -12.07 16.75 -4.79
CA PHE A 78 -11.36 15.99 -3.77
C PHE A 78 -11.59 16.53 -2.36
N ALA A 79 -11.66 15.61 -1.41
CA ALA A 79 -11.76 15.89 0.01
C ALA A 79 -10.69 15.06 0.73
N SER A 80 -9.88 15.69 1.58
CA SER A 80 -8.75 14.99 2.20
C SER A 80 -8.39 15.48 3.58
N GLN A 81 -7.88 14.56 4.40
CA GLN A 81 -7.31 14.85 5.71
C GLN A 81 -5.83 14.52 5.66
N ARG A 82 -5.00 15.45 6.13
CA ARG A 82 -3.55 15.27 6.23
C ARG A 82 -3.04 15.50 7.64
N THR A 83 -1.92 14.88 8.01
CA THR A 83 -1.25 15.17 9.28
C THR A 83 -0.84 16.64 9.36
N VAL A 84 -0.91 17.21 10.57
CA VAL A 84 -0.40 18.56 10.89
C VAL A 84 1.00 18.49 11.49
N GLY A 85 1.70 19.63 11.46
CA GLY A 85 3.10 19.75 11.86
C GLY A 85 4.02 19.75 10.64
N ASP A 86 4.79 20.82 10.49
CA ASP A 86 5.76 20.97 9.40
C ASP A 86 7.18 20.57 9.82
N ASP A 87 7.37 20.40 11.12
CA ASP A 87 8.59 20.00 11.82
C ASP A 87 8.68 18.48 12.02
N LYS A 88 7.57 17.76 11.95
CA LYS A 88 7.55 16.30 12.11
C LYS A 88 8.29 15.59 10.98
N ILE A 89 9.08 14.60 11.38
CA ILE A 89 9.82 13.71 10.47
C ILE A 89 9.55 12.28 10.89
N PHE A 90 9.14 11.45 9.93
CA PHE A 90 8.95 10.02 10.09
C PHE A 90 10.09 9.32 9.35
N ASP A 91 10.91 8.58 10.09
CA ASP A 91 11.90 7.67 9.51
C ASP A 91 11.25 6.29 9.33
N LEU A 92 10.94 5.98 8.07
CA LEU A 92 10.29 4.74 7.65
C LEU A 92 11.28 3.77 6.99
N SER A 93 12.57 4.11 6.95
CA SER A 93 13.58 3.40 6.15
C SER A 93 13.82 1.95 6.58
N ALA A 94 13.44 1.58 7.80
CA ALA A 94 13.57 0.22 8.33
C ALA A 94 12.41 -0.73 7.99
N HIS A 95 11.45 -0.28 7.18
CA HIS A 95 10.20 -0.99 6.87
C HIS A 95 10.01 -1.08 5.36
N ASP A 96 9.08 -1.94 4.91
CA ASP A 96 8.81 -2.18 3.48
C ASP A 96 7.52 -1.53 2.99
N GLY A 97 6.64 -1.14 3.92
CA GLY A 97 5.36 -0.54 3.58
C GLY A 97 4.53 -0.09 4.78
N ILE A 98 3.32 0.38 4.47
CA ILE A 98 2.26 0.64 5.45
C ILE A 98 1.11 -0.37 5.30
N GLU A 99 0.52 -0.74 6.44
CA GLU A 99 -0.72 -1.50 6.55
C GLU A 99 -1.80 -0.61 7.18
N LEU A 100 -2.93 -0.45 6.48
CA LEU A 100 -4.15 0.14 7.02
C LEU A 100 -5.06 -0.99 7.49
N ILE A 101 -5.57 -0.88 8.71
CA ILE A 101 -6.61 -1.78 9.23
C ILE A 101 -7.93 -1.01 9.18
N LEU A 102 -8.87 -1.50 8.38
CA LEU A 102 -10.17 -0.88 8.18
C LEU A 102 -11.23 -1.54 9.07
N LEU A 103 -12.20 -0.76 9.53
CA LEU A 103 -13.36 -1.26 10.29
C LEU A 103 -14.59 -1.36 9.41
N GLY A 104 -14.78 -0.40 8.50
CA GLY A 104 -15.91 -0.30 7.60
C GLY A 104 -15.65 0.69 6.46
N SER A 105 -16.39 0.56 5.38
CA SER A 105 -16.28 1.43 4.20
C SER A 105 -17.57 1.46 3.40
N ASP A 106 -17.82 2.59 2.76
CA ASP A 106 -18.84 2.77 1.71
C ASP A 106 -18.47 2.18 0.33
N HIS A 107 -17.37 1.42 0.24
CA HIS A 107 -16.83 0.81 -0.99
C HIS A 107 -16.39 1.81 -2.08
N LYS A 108 -16.26 3.11 -1.76
CA LYS A 108 -15.64 4.05 -2.70
C LYS A 108 -14.14 3.81 -2.82
N ARG A 109 -13.54 4.41 -3.86
CA ARG A 109 -12.09 4.42 -4.04
C ARG A 109 -11.48 5.53 -3.20
N TYR A 110 -10.43 5.19 -2.46
CA TYR A 110 -9.68 6.08 -1.59
C TYR A 110 -8.22 6.11 -2.00
N THR A 111 -7.53 7.17 -1.59
CA THR A 111 -6.10 7.35 -1.81
C THR A 111 -5.40 7.57 -0.49
N ILE A 112 -4.34 6.79 -0.23
CA ILE A 112 -3.34 7.11 0.79
C ILE A 112 -2.14 7.76 0.09
N SER A 113 -1.55 8.76 0.72
CA SER A 113 -0.42 9.47 0.13
C SER A 113 0.59 9.97 1.15
N LEU A 114 1.83 10.06 0.68
CA LEU A 114 3.00 10.44 1.45
C LEU A 114 3.70 11.62 0.76
N THR A 115 4.30 12.48 1.58
CA THR A 115 5.15 13.59 1.11
C THR A 115 6.36 13.69 2.02
N ASP A 116 7.54 13.84 1.45
CA ASP A 116 8.83 13.96 2.15
C ASP A 116 9.42 15.38 2.12
N GLU A 117 8.65 16.33 1.56
CA GLU A 117 8.98 17.74 1.52
C GLU A 117 7.73 18.58 1.86
N ILE A 118 7.95 19.70 2.54
CA ILE A 118 6.91 20.70 2.76
C ILE A 118 7.45 21.99 2.17
N PRO A 119 7.02 22.34 0.94
CA PRO A 119 7.54 23.53 0.29
C PRO A 119 6.98 24.78 0.98
N GLY A 120 7.72 25.88 0.85
CA GLY A 120 7.38 27.14 1.49
C GLY A 120 5.99 27.65 1.12
N ARG A 121 5.48 28.60 1.92
CA ARG A 121 4.23 29.28 1.59
C ARG A 121 4.43 30.27 0.46
N ARG A 122 3.40 30.41 -0.37
CA ARG A 122 3.29 31.48 -1.36
C ARG A 122 3.01 32.83 -0.66
N PRO A 123 3.20 33.95 -1.37
CA PRO A 123 2.84 35.27 -0.84
C PRO A 123 1.37 35.41 -0.42
N ASP A 124 0.46 34.63 -1.03
CA ASP A 124 -0.97 34.58 -0.69
C ASP A 124 -1.29 33.69 0.54
N GLY A 125 -0.26 33.17 1.22
CA GLY A 125 -0.39 32.32 2.40
C GLY A 125 -0.66 30.84 2.10
N ARG A 126 -0.91 30.47 0.84
CA ARG A 126 -1.16 29.07 0.45
C ARG A 126 0.13 28.26 0.42
N GLU A 127 0.05 26.99 0.77
CA GLU A 127 1.18 26.07 0.59
C GLU A 127 1.49 25.88 -0.91
N GLN A 128 2.78 25.82 -1.23
CA GLN A 128 3.21 25.37 -2.55
C GLN A 128 2.92 23.87 -2.73
N SER A 129 2.89 23.41 -3.98
CA SER A 129 2.68 22.00 -4.27
C SER A 129 4.00 21.26 -4.15
N ALA A 130 3.98 20.06 -3.60
CA ALA A 130 5.10 19.14 -3.50
C ALA A 130 4.91 17.98 -4.48
N LEU A 131 5.98 17.22 -4.70
CA LEU A 131 5.86 15.86 -5.21
C LEU A 131 5.17 14.97 -4.16
N VAL A 132 4.17 14.18 -4.55
CA VAL A 132 3.36 13.34 -3.67
C VAL A 132 3.42 11.90 -4.17
N TRP A 133 3.53 10.93 -3.27
CA TRP A 133 3.51 9.51 -3.59
C TRP A 133 2.18 8.93 -3.17
N GLU A 134 1.38 8.48 -4.12
CA GLU A 134 -0.02 8.11 -3.93
C GLU A 134 -0.26 6.63 -4.22
N PHE A 135 -1.18 6.02 -3.48
CA PHE A 135 -1.71 4.70 -3.78
C PHE A 135 -3.23 4.71 -3.65
N ASP A 136 -3.90 4.27 -4.70
CA ASP A 136 -5.35 4.12 -4.75
C ASP A 136 -5.76 2.72 -4.32
N PHE A 137 -6.81 2.63 -3.50
CA PHE A 137 -7.38 1.36 -3.07
C PHE A 137 -8.90 1.43 -2.98
N CYS A 138 -9.55 0.30 -3.21
CA CYS A 138 -10.96 0.10 -2.94
C CYS A 138 -11.08 -0.91 -1.79
N PRO A 139 -11.62 -0.54 -0.62
CA PRO A 139 -11.86 -1.48 0.46
C PRO A 139 -12.78 -2.61 0.00
N SER A 140 -12.32 -3.85 0.09
CA SER A 140 -13.05 -5.01 -0.40
C SER A 140 -14.14 -5.47 0.59
N GLU A 141 -13.84 -5.49 1.88
CA GLU A 141 -14.72 -5.99 2.95
C GLU A 141 -14.49 -5.23 4.28
N GLU A 142 -15.45 -5.29 5.20
CA GLU A 142 -15.28 -4.81 6.59
C GLU A 142 -14.20 -5.63 7.31
N GLY A 143 -13.38 -4.99 8.13
CA GLY A 143 -12.22 -5.66 8.76
C GLY A 143 -11.05 -5.94 7.81
N SER A 144 -11.09 -5.45 6.56
CA SER A 144 -10.03 -5.64 5.58
C SER A 144 -8.73 -4.93 5.95
N LYS A 145 -7.63 -5.49 5.47
CA LYS A 145 -6.29 -4.91 5.55
C LYS A 145 -5.87 -4.42 4.18
N VAL A 146 -5.35 -3.21 4.10
CA VAL A 146 -4.74 -2.67 2.89
C VAL A 146 -3.24 -2.53 3.13
N ARG A 147 -2.44 -3.34 2.45
CA ARG A 147 -0.97 -3.24 2.46
C ARG A 147 -0.51 -2.45 1.25
N VAL A 148 0.38 -1.51 1.49
CA VAL A 148 0.98 -0.66 0.45
C VAL A 148 2.49 -0.74 0.61
N LEU A 149 3.17 -1.37 -0.34
CA LEU A 149 4.63 -1.35 -0.40
C LEU A 149 5.10 0.03 -0.89
N TRP A 150 6.32 0.41 -0.52
CA TRP A 150 6.89 1.69 -1.01
C TRP A 150 6.97 1.77 -2.54
N ASN A 151 7.19 0.65 -3.21
CA ASN A 151 7.28 0.57 -4.67
C ASN A 151 5.91 0.65 -5.38
N ASP A 152 4.81 0.46 -4.64
CA ASP A 152 3.46 0.58 -5.18
C ASP A 152 3.01 2.04 -5.29
N LEU A 153 3.61 2.92 -4.49
CA LEU A 153 3.30 4.33 -4.49
C LEU A 153 3.71 4.99 -5.80
N LYS A 154 2.77 5.70 -6.44
CA LYS A 154 2.97 6.40 -7.70
C LYS A 154 3.22 7.89 -7.47
N PRO A 155 4.32 8.44 -7.99
CA PRO A 155 4.64 9.85 -7.82
C PRO A 155 3.71 10.72 -8.69
N THR A 156 3.16 11.78 -8.08
CA THR A 156 2.31 12.77 -8.74
C THR A 156 2.69 14.18 -8.33
N TYR A 157 2.50 15.13 -9.24
CA TYR A 157 2.61 16.56 -8.96
C TYR A 157 1.31 17.24 -9.37
N ARG A 158 0.60 17.81 -8.39
CA ARG A 158 -0.75 18.37 -8.56
C ARG A 158 -1.74 17.39 -9.20
N GLY A 159 -1.67 16.13 -8.77
CA GLY A 159 -2.56 15.06 -9.23
C GLY A 159 -2.25 14.54 -10.65
N LYS A 160 -1.13 14.95 -11.25
CA LYS A 160 -0.65 14.40 -12.52
C LYS A 160 0.51 13.44 -12.28
N PRO A 161 0.52 12.25 -12.89
CA PRO A 161 1.67 11.35 -12.83
C PRO A 161 2.97 12.05 -13.25
N VAL A 162 4.06 11.72 -12.58
CA VAL A 162 5.41 12.20 -12.92
C VAL A 162 6.26 11.00 -13.32
N GLU A 163 6.63 10.95 -14.60
CA GLU A 163 7.60 9.96 -15.10
C GLU A 163 8.99 10.29 -14.57
N ASP A 164 9.79 9.26 -14.31
CA ASP A 164 11.17 9.36 -13.82
C ASP A 164 11.34 10.25 -12.57
N ALA A 165 10.34 10.28 -11.70
CA ALA A 165 10.42 11.02 -10.44
C ALA A 165 11.54 10.46 -9.54
N ARG A 166 12.13 11.34 -8.72
CA ARG A 166 13.04 10.88 -7.65
C ARG A 166 12.32 9.87 -6.73
N PRO A 167 13.04 8.96 -6.07
CA PRO A 167 12.45 8.11 -5.04
C PRO A 167 11.90 8.91 -3.85
N LEU A 168 10.92 8.34 -3.16
CA LEU A 168 10.45 8.84 -1.86
C LEU A 168 11.58 8.69 -0.83
N SER A 169 11.93 9.77 -0.14
CA SER A 169 12.92 9.75 0.93
C SER A 169 12.31 9.19 2.21
N LEU A 170 12.37 7.87 2.38
CA LEU A 170 11.77 7.15 3.51
C LEU A 170 12.27 7.61 4.89
N SER A 171 13.52 8.07 4.99
CA SER A 171 14.08 8.63 6.24
C SER A 171 13.60 10.05 6.57
N ASN A 172 12.84 10.69 5.67
CA ASN A 172 12.42 12.08 5.77
C ASN A 172 10.96 12.28 5.39
N VAL A 173 10.10 11.28 5.57
CA VAL A 173 8.66 11.46 5.34
C VAL A 173 8.14 12.54 6.28
N LYS A 174 7.39 13.50 5.76
CA LYS A 174 6.87 14.65 6.51
C LYS A 174 5.38 14.54 6.78
N ARG A 175 4.61 14.01 5.83
CA ARG A 175 3.14 14.04 5.90
C ARG A 175 2.51 12.78 5.34
N PHE A 176 1.42 12.39 6.00
CA PHE A 176 0.47 11.39 5.53
C PHE A 176 -0.83 12.10 5.16
N ARG A 177 -1.53 11.60 4.13
CA ARG A 177 -2.84 12.09 3.71
C ARG A 177 -3.72 10.94 3.26
N ILE A 178 -4.95 10.92 3.77
CA ILE A 178 -6.08 10.10 3.29
C ILE A 178 -7.05 10.98 2.52
N MET A 179 -7.52 10.50 1.39
CA MET A 179 -8.27 11.30 0.43
C MET A 179 -9.35 10.49 -0.26
N ALA A 180 -10.51 11.11 -0.45
CA ALA A 180 -11.52 10.71 -1.42
C ALA A 180 -11.39 11.64 -2.62
N ARG A 181 -11.44 11.09 -3.84
CA ARG A 181 -11.35 11.85 -5.10
C ARG A 181 -12.52 11.52 -5.99
N SER A 182 -12.90 12.44 -6.86
CA SER A 182 -13.97 12.15 -7.83
C SER A 182 -13.54 11.26 -8.98
N PHE A 183 -12.23 11.15 -9.22
CA PHE A 183 -11.67 10.56 -10.45
C PHE A 183 -12.35 11.10 -11.71
N PHE A 184 -12.52 12.42 -11.77
CA PHE A 184 -13.16 13.11 -12.90
C PHE A 184 -14.61 12.66 -13.16
N GLY A 185 -15.36 12.38 -12.09
CA GLY A 185 -16.79 12.07 -12.14
C GLY A 185 -17.13 10.58 -12.02
N GLU A 186 -16.15 9.70 -11.86
CA GLU A 186 -16.40 8.27 -11.58
C GLU A 186 -17.05 8.06 -10.20
N GLN A 187 -16.78 8.94 -9.22
CA GLN A 187 -17.45 8.92 -7.92
C GLN A 187 -17.75 10.32 -7.40
N TYR A 188 -18.85 10.44 -6.65
CA TYR A 188 -19.32 11.69 -6.03
C TYR A 188 -20.25 11.38 -4.85
N GLY A 189 -20.74 12.43 -4.20
CA GLY A 189 -21.66 12.35 -3.07
C GLY A 189 -20.97 12.01 -1.75
N ASP A 190 -21.78 11.59 -0.78
CA ASP A 190 -21.30 11.28 0.57
C ASP A 190 -20.33 10.10 0.55
N PHE A 191 -19.23 10.22 1.30
CA PHE A 191 -18.25 9.16 1.49
C PHE A 191 -17.98 8.88 2.96
N SER A 192 -17.61 7.63 3.27
CA SER A 192 -17.24 7.22 4.63
C SER A 192 -16.28 6.02 4.65
N LEU A 193 -15.21 6.16 5.45
CA LEU A 193 -14.19 5.15 5.67
C LEU A 193 -13.81 5.11 7.16
N GLU A 194 -14.00 3.96 7.79
CA GLU A 194 -13.59 3.75 9.18
C GLU A 194 -12.23 3.06 9.22
N ILE A 195 -11.27 3.69 9.90
CA ILE A 195 -9.87 3.26 9.95
C ILE A 195 -9.52 3.01 11.41
N ARG A 196 -9.15 1.77 11.75
CA ARG A 196 -8.60 1.44 13.07
C ARG A 196 -7.21 2.03 13.21
N SER A 197 -6.30 1.71 12.28
CA SER A 197 -4.91 2.12 12.39
C SER A 197 -4.19 2.19 11.05
N ILE A 198 -3.12 2.96 11.03
CA ILE A 198 -2.07 2.89 10.00
C ILE A 198 -0.79 2.47 10.73
N ALA A 199 -0.18 1.39 10.27
CA ALA A 199 1.03 0.84 10.85
C ALA A 199 2.08 0.56 9.77
N LEU A 200 3.33 0.49 10.17
CA LEU A 200 4.44 0.05 9.33
C LEU A 200 4.52 -1.47 9.41
N PHE A 201 4.94 -2.11 8.32
CA PHE A 201 5.29 -3.52 8.32
C PHE A 201 6.64 -3.75 7.64
N ARG A 202 7.27 -4.86 8.02
CA ARG A 202 8.41 -5.43 7.32
C ARG A 202 7.97 -6.76 6.75
N ASP A 203 8.19 -6.97 5.46
CA ASP A 203 7.91 -8.26 4.83
C ASP A 203 9.01 -9.24 5.25
N GLU A 204 8.63 -10.47 5.59
CA GLU A 204 9.60 -11.49 5.93
C GLU A 204 10.34 -11.90 4.65
N TYR A 205 11.54 -11.34 4.43
CA TYR A 205 12.47 -11.89 3.46
C TYR A 205 12.87 -13.30 3.95
N LEU A 206 12.24 -14.32 3.39
CA LEU A 206 12.77 -15.68 3.49
C LEU A 206 14.07 -15.71 2.68
N ASP A 207 15.21 -15.94 3.34
CA ASP A 207 16.52 -16.19 2.72
C ASP A 207 16.56 -17.53 1.96
N ASP A 208 15.55 -17.81 1.14
CA ASP A 208 15.49 -18.95 0.24
C ASP A 208 15.34 -18.47 -1.21
N PRO A 209 16.42 -18.51 -2.03
CA PRO A 209 16.39 -18.06 -3.41
C PRO A 209 15.43 -18.86 -4.31
N GLU A 210 14.94 -20.03 -3.91
CA GLU A 210 13.87 -20.74 -4.64
C GLU A 210 12.48 -20.18 -4.36
N VAL A 211 12.23 -19.64 -3.16
CA VAL A 211 10.91 -19.10 -2.78
C VAL A 211 10.70 -17.71 -3.36
N THR A 212 11.75 -16.86 -3.37
CA THR A 212 11.71 -15.52 -3.99
C THR A 212 11.30 -15.57 -5.45
N ARG A 213 11.66 -16.63 -6.18
CA ARG A 213 11.31 -16.82 -7.58
C ARG A 213 9.86 -17.25 -7.79
N LYS A 214 9.25 -17.94 -6.80
CA LYS A 214 7.84 -18.37 -6.85
C LYS A 214 6.88 -17.27 -6.39
N SER A 215 7.23 -16.46 -5.39
CA SER A 215 6.36 -15.39 -4.88
C SER A 215 6.24 -14.23 -5.87
N ILE A 216 7.29 -13.90 -6.62
CA ILE A 216 7.24 -12.85 -7.66
C ILE A 216 6.41 -13.28 -8.89
N CYS A 217 6.23 -14.59 -9.12
CA CYS A 217 5.39 -15.09 -10.22
C CYS A 217 3.91 -15.23 -9.85
N TYR A 218 3.56 -15.10 -8.57
CA TYR A 218 2.18 -15.04 -8.12
C TYR A 218 1.78 -13.57 -7.92
N ASP A 219 1.71 -12.84 -9.03
CA ASP A 219 0.61 -11.90 -9.24
C ASP A 219 0.50 -11.46 -10.71
N TYR A 220 -0.76 -11.28 -11.14
CA TYR A 220 -1.27 -10.55 -12.32
C TYR A 220 -1.68 -11.24 -13.64
N GLU A 221 -1.57 -12.56 -13.86
CA GLU A 221 -2.02 -13.14 -15.16
C GLU A 221 -3.19 -14.14 -15.17
N LYS A 222 -3.74 -14.56 -14.03
CA LYS A 222 -4.91 -15.47 -14.07
C LYS A 222 -6.03 -15.06 -13.13
N GLY A 223 -6.84 -14.13 -13.61
CA GLY A 223 -8.27 -14.12 -13.29
C GLY A 223 -8.93 -15.41 -13.79
N GLY A 224 -9.83 -15.96 -12.97
CA GLY A 224 -10.75 -17.01 -13.39
C GLY A 224 -10.82 -18.19 -12.43
N TYR A 225 -11.96 -18.29 -11.73
CA TYR A 225 -12.45 -19.54 -11.15
C TYR A 225 -12.49 -20.65 -12.21
N LEU A 226 -12.08 -21.87 -11.86
CA LEU A 226 -12.71 -23.11 -12.34
C LEU A 226 -12.32 -24.31 -11.46
N ASN A 227 -13.34 -24.91 -10.86
CA ASN A 227 -13.33 -26.23 -10.22
C ASN A 227 -12.85 -27.33 -11.18
N ARG A 228 -12.01 -28.26 -10.69
CA ARG A 228 -12.24 -29.71 -10.94
C ARG A 228 -11.47 -30.58 -9.93
N GLN A 229 -12.25 -31.40 -9.23
CA GLN A 229 -11.82 -32.60 -8.52
C GLN A 229 -11.23 -33.66 -9.49
N MET A 230 -10.70 -34.75 -8.89
CA MET A 230 -10.30 -36.05 -9.46
C MET A 230 -8.82 -36.15 -9.78
N GLN A 231 -8.11 -37.23 -9.42
CA GLN A 231 -8.34 -38.40 -8.58
C GLN A 231 -6.96 -39.07 -8.49
N ASN A 232 -6.72 -39.81 -7.41
CA ASN A 232 -5.68 -40.82 -7.39
C ASN A 232 -5.84 -41.75 -8.61
N ASP A 233 -4.74 -42.13 -9.24
CA ASP A 233 -4.37 -43.55 -9.32
C ASP A 233 -2.96 -43.75 -9.88
N GLU A 234 -2.24 -44.63 -9.19
CA GLU A 234 -1.01 -45.27 -9.61
C GLU A 234 -1.25 -46.15 -10.85
N LYS A 235 -0.25 -46.29 -11.73
CA LYS A 235 0.39 -47.58 -12.13
C LYS A 235 0.98 -47.56 -13.56
N TRP A 236 2.27 -47.95 -13.60
CA TRP A 236 3.02 -48.80 -14.55
C TRP A 236 2.85 -48.66 -16.08
N GLY A 237 4.01 -48.59 -16.75
CA GLY A 237 4.27 -49.45 -17.92
C GLY A 237 4.75 -48.79 -19.22
N LEU A 238 6.09 -48.70 -19.37
CA LEU A 238 6.93 -49.15 -20.51
C LEU A 238 6.49 -49.04 -22.00
N PHE A 239 7.51 -48.71 -22.82
CA PHE A 239 7.68 -48.81 -24.29
C PHE A 239 6.85 -47.86 -25.16
N SER A 240 7.25 -47.39 -26.36
CA SER A 240 8.49 -47.28 -27.14
C SER A 240 8.07 -46.75 -28.53
N CYS A 241 9.00 -46.04 -29.19
CA CYS A 241 9.12 -45.81 -30.65
C CYS A 241 8.21 -44.81 -31.39
N CYS A 242 8.90 -43.84 -32.01
CA CYS A 242 8.85 -43.40 -33.41
C CYS A 242 7.57 -43.63 -34.23
N PHE A 243 6.97 -42.57 -34.77
CA PHE A 243 7.36 -41.87 -36.01
C PHE A 243 6.71 -40.48 -36.04
#